data_AF-A0A496UWX9-F1
#
_entry.id   AF-A0A496UWX9-F1
#
_cell.length_a   1.000
_cell.length_b   1.000
_cell.length_c   1.000
_cell.angle_alpha   90.00
_cell.angle_beta   90.00
_cell.angle_gamma   90.00
#
_symmetry.space_group_name_H-M   'P 1'
#
loop_
_entity.id
_entity.type
_entity.pdbx_description
1 polymer ?
#
loop_
_entity_poly.entity_id
_entity_poly.type
_entity_poly.pdbx_seq_one_letter_code
_entity_poly.pdbx_strand_id
1 'polypeptide(L)' 'MLKLFALHGELIRQVKQAQRVFVKSRLKSLFCKIDKVLSPVVEPLVQLPLEESARILPRLSREELLARFGKKS' A
#
# COMPACT_ATOMS: atom_id res chain seq x y z
N MET A 1 8.62 20.96 22.62
CA MET A 1 8.63 19.48 22.56
C MET A 1 7.33 18.87 22.01
N LEU A 2 6.14 19.13 22.57
CA LEU A 2 4.86 18.55 22.05
C LEU A 2 4.53 18.87 20.57
N LYS A 3 4.84 20.09 20.11
CA LYS A 3 4.54 20.54 18.74
C LYS A 3 5.31 19.78 17.65
N LEU A 4 6.51 19.28 17.97
CA LEU A 4 7.36 18.54 17.03
C LEU A 4 6.86 17.11 16.81
N PHE A 5 6.40 16.43 17.85
CA PHE A 5 5.79 15.09 17.74
C PHE A 5 4.48 15.12 16.94
N ALA A 6 3.65 16.15 17.15
CA ALA A 6 2.42 16.34 16.39
C ALA A 6 2.72 16.52 14.88
N LEU A 7 3.71 17.36 14.54
CA LEU A 7 4.14 17.59 13.16
C LEU A 7 4.67 16.31 12.49
N HIS A 8 5.44 15.50 13.23
CA HIS A 8 5.96 14.22 12.74
C HIS A 8 4.83 13.20 12.49
N GLY A 9 3.86 13.12 13.42
CA GLY A 9 2.70 12.26 13.25
C GLY A 9 1.82 12.66 12.06
N GLU A 10 1.64 13.95 11.81
CA GLU A 10 0.91 14.47 10.66
C GLU A 10 1.64 14.18 9.33
N LEU A 11 2.97 14.38 9.29
CA LEU A 11 3.79 14.05 8.14
C LEU A 11 3.70 12.55 7.79
N ILE A 12 3.84 11.67 8.79
CA ILE A 12 3.70 10.21 8.58
C ILE A 12 2.31 9.88 8.02
N ARG A 13 1.25 10.51 8.55
CA ARG A 13 -0.11 10.30 8.05
C ARG A 13 -0.24 10.73 6.59
N GLN A 14 0.29 11.89 6.21
CA GLN A 14 0.23 12.36 4.82
C GLN A 14 1.00 11.44 3.87
N VAL A 15 2.20 11.01 4.25
CA VAL A 15 2.99 10.06 3.47
C VAL A 15 2.25 8.74 3.30
N LYS A 16 1.66 8.19 4.37
CA LYS A 16 0.85 6.96 4.29
C LYS A 16 -0.38 7.11 3.41
N GLN A 17 -1.04 8.26 3.42
CA GLN A 17 -2.18 8.51 2.54
C GLN A 17 -1.75 8.61 1.07
N ALA A 18 -0.66 9.33 0.78
CA ALA A 18 -0.11 9.40 -0.57
C ALA A 18 0.27 8.00 -1.10
N GLN A 19 0.92 7.20 -0.27
CA GLN A 19 1.28 5.83 -0.62
C GLN A 19 0.06 4.94 -0.83
N ARG A 20 -1.00 5.10 -0.02
CA ARG A 20 -2.27 4.40 -0.22
C ARG A 20 -2.93 4.74 -1.55
N VAL A 21 -2.90 6.01 -1.96
CA VAL A 21 -3.38 6.42 -3.27
C VAL A 21 -2.55 5.77 -4.38
N PHE A 22 -1.23 5.79 -4.26
CA PHE A 22 -0.32 5.14 -5.21
C PHE A 22 -0.61 3.64 -5.36
N VAL A 23 -0.62 2.89 -4.25
CA VAL A 23 -0.88 1.44 -4.24
C VAL A 23 -2.24 1.12 -4.87
N LYS A 24 -3.29 1.85 -4.48
CA LYS A 24 -4.63 1.63 -5.04
C LYS A 24 -4.68 1.92 -6.54
N SER A 25 -4.04 3.01 -6.99
CA SER A 25 -3.96 3.36 -8.40
C SER A 25 -3.24 2.28 -9.21
N ARG A 26 -2.10 1.80 -8.72
CA ARG A 26 -1.35 0.72 -9.38
C ARG A 26 -2.11 -0.60 -9.41
N LEU A 27 -2.72 -1.04 -8.31
CA LEU A 27 -3.53 -2.26 -8.32
C LEU A 27 -4.72 -2.17 -9.28
N LYS A 28 -5.39 -1.02 -9.36
CA LYS A 28 -6.44 -0.79 -10.37
C LYS A 28 -5.87 -0.81 -11.80
N SER A 29 -4.70 -0.22 -12.04
CA SER A 29 -4.06 -0.25 -13.35
C SER A 29 -3.64 -1.67 -13.77
N LEU A 30 -3.25 -2.53 -12.84
CA LEU A 30 -2.81 -3.90 -13.11
C LEU A 30 -3.98 -4.89 -13.26
N PHE A 31 -5.04 -4.73 -12.47
CA PHE A 31 -6.13 -5.72 -12.35
C PHE A 31 -7.51 -5.17 -12.69
N CYS A 32 -7.58 -3.97 -13.26
CA CYS A 32 -8.79 -3.17 -13.56
C CYS A 32 -9.60 -2.73 -12.32
N LYS A 33 -9.68 -3.55 -11.27
CA LYS A 33 -10.42 -3.27 -10.03
C LYS A 33 -9.74 -3.89 -8.82
N ILE A 34 -10.05 -3.34 -7.64
CA ILE A 34 -9.71 -3.93 -6.34
C ILE A 34 -11.00 -4.54 -5.79
N ASP A 35 -11.20 -5.82 -6.01
CA ASP A 35 -12.34 -6.56 -5.46
C ASP A 35 -12.10 -6.97 -4.00
N LYS A 36 -13.09 -7.65 -3.39
CA LYS A 36 -13.04 -8.09 -1.99
C LYS A 36 -11.86 -9.01 -1.69
N VAL A 37 -11.38 -9.77 -2.67
CA VAL A 37 -10.26 -10.71 -2.50
C VAL A 37 -8.93 -9.94 -2.51
N LEU A 38 -8.80 -8.92 -3.35
CA LEU A 38 -7.59 -8.10 -3.47
C LEU A 38 -7.52 -6.97 -2.42
N SER A 39 -8.66 -6.56 -1.84
CA SER A 39 -8.72 -5.50 -0.82
C SER A 39 -7.76 -5.68 0.38
N PRO A 40 -7.56 -6.89 0.94
CA PRO A 40 -6.66 -7.10 2.07
C PRO A 40 -5.19 -6.81 1.75
N VAL A 41 -4.79 -6.91 0.48
CA VAL A 41 -3.41 -6.67 0.02
C VAL A 41 -3.01 -5.19 0.10
N VAL A 42 -3.98 -4.27 0.13
CA VAL A 42 -3.71 -2.83 0.12
C VAL A 42 -2.94 -2.38 1.36
N GLU A 43 -3.35 -2.81 2.56
CA GLU A 43 -2.73 -2.32 3.79
C GLU A 43 -1.28 -2.76 3.93
N PRO A 44 -0.91 -4.05 3.74
CA PRO A 44 0.48 -4.49 3.78
C PRO A 44 1.38 -3.73 2.79
N LEU A 45 0.91 -3.48 1.57
CA LEU A 45 1.67 -2.73 0.56
C LEU A 45 1.85 -1.25 0.92
N VAL A 46 0.93 -0.66 1.68
CA VAL A 46 1.04 0.72 2.18
C VAL A 46 2.05 0.84 3.32
N GLN A 47 2.33 -0.25 4.04
CA GLN A 47 3.33 -0.27 5.10
C GLN A 47 4.76 -0.49 4.57
N LEU A 48 4.92 -0.96 3.33
CA LEU A 48 6.23 -1.06 2.68
C LEU A 48 6.79 0.33 2.36
N PRO A 49 8.10 0.49 2.15
CA PRO A 49 8.66 1.67 1.50
C PRO A 49 8.09 1.87 0.08
N LEU A 50 8.02 3.13 -0.37
CA LEU A 50 7.49 3.46 -1.69
C LEU A 50 8.29 2.75 -2.80
N GLU A 51 9.62 2.77 -2.71
CA GLU A 51 10.52 2.15 -3.68
C GLU A 51 10.32 0.64 -3.77
N GLU A 52 10.07 0.00 -2.63
CA GLU A 52 9.81 -1.43 -2.57
C GLU A 52 8.46 -1.76 -3.23
N SER A 53 7.39 -1.03 -2.87
CA SER A 53 6.07 -1.21 -3.47
C SER A 53 6.09 -1.00 -5.00
N ALA A 54 6.81 0.02 -5.47
CA ALA A 54 6.97 0.33 -6.90
C ALA A 54 7.74 -0.76 -7.65
N ARG A 55 8.71 -1.40 -6.98
CA ARG A 55 9.51 -2.50 -7.55
C ARG A 55 8.74 -3.81 -7.61
N ILE A 56 7.98 -4.16 -6.57
CA ILE A 56 7.33 -5.48 -6.48
C ILE A 56 6.03 -5.57 -7.28
N LEU A 57 5.21 -4.51 -7.28
CA LEU A 57 3.88 -4.51 -7.88
C LEU A 57 3.85 -4.93 -9.36
N PRO A 58 4.76 -4.48 -10.24
CA PRO A 58 4.74 -4.91 -11.65
C PRO A 58 5.26 -6.33 -11.87
N ARG A 59 5.86 -6.98 -10.86
CA ARG A 59 6.52 -8.29 -11.00
C ARG A 59 5.68 -9.45 -10.47
N LEU A 60 4.62 -9.16 -9.71
CA LEU A 60 3.81 -10.17 -9.07
C LEU A 60 2.50 -10.36 -9.81
N SER A 61 2.11 -11.61 -10.02
CA SER A 61 0.74 -11.94 -10.42
C SER A 61 -0.24 -11.59 -9.31
N ARG A 62 -1.53 -11.66 -9.65
CA ARG A 62 -2.61 -11.48 -8.68
C ARG A 62 -2.53 -12.54 -7.56
N GLU A 63 -2.32 -13.79 -7.94
CA GLU A 63 -2.26 -14.94 -7.03
C GLU A 63 -1.05 -14.83 -6.10
N GLU A 64 0.10 -14.40 -6.63
CA GLU A 64 1.29 -14.17 -5.81
C GLU A 64 1.11 -13.02 -4.82
N LEU A 65 0.44 -11.92 -5.24
CA LEU A 65 0.09 -10.82 -4.34
C LEU A 65 -0.81 -11.31 -3.21
N LEU A 66 -1.80 -12.14 -3.50
CA LEU A 66 -2.70 -12.72 -2.50
C LEU A 66 -1.98 -13.70 -1.58
N ALA A 67 -1.09 -14.53 -2.10
CA ALA A 67 -0.32 -15.47 -1.30
C ALA A 67 0.62 -14.76 -0.32
N ARG A 68 1.22 -13.64 -0.74
CA ARG A 68 2.19 -12.87 0.05
C ARG A 68 1.55 -11.87 1.01
N PHE A 69 0.49 -11.18 0.56
CA PHE A 69 -0.09 -10.03 1.27
C PHE A 69 -1.59 -10.17 1.57
N GLY A 70 -2.25 -11.23 1.10
CA GLY A 70 -3.70 -11.43 1.25
C GLY A 70 -4.12 -11.96 2.62
N LYS A 71 -3.17 -12.37 3.48
CA LYS A 71 -3.46 -12.77 4.86
C LYS A 71 -3.73 -11.51 5.69
N LYS A 72 -4.86 -11.50 6.40
CA LYS A 72 -5.15 -10.45 7.40
C LYS A 72 -4.02 -10.43 8.44
N SER A 73 -3.33 -9.30 8.56
CA SER A 73 -2.68 -8.92 9.81
C SER A 73 -3.67 -8.17 10.69
#